data_AF-A0A958N6L0-F1
#
_entry.id   AF-A0A958N6L0-F1
#
_cell.length_a   1.000
_cell.length_b   1.000
_cell.length_c   1.000
_cell.angle_alpha   90.00
_cell.angle_beta   90.00
_cell.angle_gamma   90.00
#
_symmetry.space_group_name_H-M   'P 1'
#
loop_
_entity.id
_entity.type
_entity.pdbx_description
1 polymer ?
#
loop_
_entity_poly.entity_id
_entity_poly.type
_entity_poly.pdbx_seq_one_letter_code
_entity_poly.pdbx_strand_id
1 'polypeptide(L)'
;MRPLMFLFFTLALAIISVESIADASHLSQSFRLRRISSALTGTNPTPKDYSDLKDAILRGELDLFLNSYVDQIFASDQFVDLMEVLVEELFRMKSFSDSDFDSAVSYRKSNSFNFLVREIIQNNRPWKDLLIAHDYKAFGIDGGFASIPSDFGYFRILQPQLPPTLTGVVSGPPDGTNTSYEEGIAIGFPMSEPRIAGALTTARFTARYSTTAVNKNRGRAAAVLRIFLCDDLVAAIPDNKKGKDDLLNLIYPDTADITDSDRKNSNLLTDSIHGSNPDCRACHYKLDPIGKSFSSIGLVLSPFAQSSELVFKRPNGDIHRENTAGIGDMGEKISNTPEYVSCQVNHFWNWFYGDKDLELDKQQLLEQKFVALNGRFKDFVKLLVLDENFYLKPKADFQLARDVLNVFQRCDTCHKDVTTDTPRFSKWPIGGGVEEMKYWLLEISEQLDLPHDGQDRKMPPSESPWHPSKEQIQSIKAWINSGAPDLDGKPQVEDI
;
A
#
# COMPACT_ATOMS: atom_id res chain seq x y z
N MET A 1 17.73 -76.04 4.52
CA MET A 1 17.24 -74.93 5.37
C MET A 1 18.16 -73.74 5.21
N ARG A 2 17.61 -72.54 4.96
CA ARG A 2 18.23 -71.26 4.55
C ARG A 2 18.55 -71.21 3.05
N PRO A 3 17.67 -70.56 2.26
CA PRO A 3 17.75 -69.11 2.11
C PRO A 3 16.36 -68.45 2.01
N LEU A 4 15.96 -67.67 3.02
CA LEU A 4 14.77 -66.80 2.93
C LEU A 4 14.91 -65.49 3.72
N MET A 5 16.10 -65.20 4.24
CA MET A 5 16.32 -64.12 5.22
C MET A 5 17.08 -62.90 4.66
N PHE A 6 17.37 -62.88 3.35
CA PHE A 6 18.08 -61.77 2.69
C PHE A 6 17.17 -60.84 1.89
N LEU A 7 15.88 -61.16 1.74
CA LEU A 7 14.94 -60.34 0.94
C LEU A 7 14.15 -59.31 1.78
N PHE A 8 14.16 -59.41 3.11
CA PHE A 8 13.44 -58.47 3.99
C PHE A 8 14.29 -57.28 4.47
N PHE A 9 15.62 -57.35 4.35
CA PHE A 9 16.50 -56.25 4.77
C PHE A 9 16.72 -55.19 3.67
N THR A 10 16.54 -55.52 2.40
CA THR A 10 16.65 -54.57 1.29
C THR A 10 15.35 -53.81 1.02
N LEU A 11 14.19 -54.35 1.41
CA LEU A 11 12.91 -53.64 1.29
C LEU A 11 12.67 -52.65 2.45
N ALA A 12 13.23 -52.91 3.64
CA ALA A 12 13.13 -52.01 4.79
C ALA A 12 14.03 -50.77 4.69
N LEU A 13 15.18 -50.86 4.01
CA LEU A 13 16.03 -49.67 3.73
C LEU A 13 15.52 -48.82 2.55
N ALA A 14 14.75 -49.39 1.63
CA ALA A 14 14.15 -48.66 0.52
C ALA A 14 12.87 -47.88 0.91
N ILE A 15 12.26 -48.18 2.07
CA ILE A 15 11.10 -47.44 2.59
C ILE A 15 11.54 -46.29 3.53
N ILE A 16 12.77 -46.31 4.05
CA ILE A 16 13.31 -45.22 4.91
C ILE A 16 13.98 -44.10 4.07
N SER A 17 14.14 -44.27 2.76
CA SER A 17 14.88 -43.32 1.90
C SER A 17 14.02 -42.51 0.92
N VAL A 18 12.68 -42.62 0.99
CA VAL A 18 11.75 -41.84 0.13
C VAL A 18 11.12 -40.64 0.85
N GLU A 19 11.31 -40.47 2.16
CA GLU A 19 10.78 -39.32 2.91
C GLU A 19 11.68 -38.06 2.93
N SER A 20 12.88 -38.06 2.31
CA SER A 20 13.81 -36.92 2.43
C SER A 20 13.94 -36.00 1.20
N ILE A 21 13.16 -36.22 0.15
CA ILE A 21 13.12 -35.30 -1.02
C ILE A 21 11.93 -34.32 -0.95
N ALA A 22 11.00 -34.56 -0.04
CA ALA A 22 9.86 -33.70 0.21
C ALA A 22 10.11 -32.77 1.41
N ASP A 23 11.10 -31.85 1.34
CA ASP A 23 10.98 -30.62 2.16
C ASP A 23 11.90 -29.44 1.80
N ALA A 24 12.47 -29.38 0.59
CA ALA A 24 13.30 -28.23 0.18
C ALA A 24 12.49 -26.91 0.01
N SER A 25 11.16 -26.97 0.14
CA SER A 25 10.26 -25.83 -0.09
C SER A 25 9.88 -25.08 1.19
N HIS A 26 9.97 -25.68 2.37
CA HIS A 26 9.59 -25.02 3.62
C HIS A 26 10.73 -24.09 4.10
N LEU A 27 10.37 -22.83 4.37
CA LEU A 27 11.27 -21.82 4.91
C LEU A 27 11.67 -22.15 6.35
N SER A 28 12.85 -21.67 6.77
CA SER A 28 13.22 -21.73 8.19
C SER A 28 12.17 -20.97 9.03
N GLN A 29 11.93 -21.43 10.24
CA GLN A 29 10.96 -20.76 11.12
C GLN A 29 11.40 -19.34 11.47
N SER A 30 12.72 -19.08 11.54
CA SER A 30 13.30 -17.74 11.68
C SER A 30 12.88 -16.82 10.53
N PHE A 31 12.94 -17.32 9.28
CA PHE A 31 12.49 -16.56 8.13
C PHE A 31 10.99 -16.25 8.20
N ARG A 32 10.16 -17.21 8.64
CA ARG A 32 8.72 -16.98 8.81
C ARG A 32 8.46 -15.84 9.80
N LEU A 33 9.13 -15.87 10.95
CA LEU A 33 9.05 -14.80 11.95
C LEU A 33 9.50 -13.45 11.39
N ARG A 34 10.65 -13.43 10.68
CA ARG A 34 11.17 -12.22 10.03
C ARG A 34 10.19 -11.62 9.04
N ARG A 35 9.58 -12.45 8.19
CA ARG A 35 8.61 -11.99 7.19
C ARG A 35 7.35 -11.45 7.85
N ILE A 36 6.84 -12.08 8.91
CA ILE A 36 5.71 -11.55 9.69
C ILE A 36 6.06 -10.16 10.25
N SER A 37 7.19 -10.05 10.98
CA SER A 37 7.61 -8.79 11.58
C SER A 37 7.78 -7.71 10.52
N SER A 38 8.56 -7.98 9.47
CA SER A 38 8.80 -6.98 8.42
C SER A 38 7.53 -6.54 7.72
N ALA A 39 6.57 -7.44 7.47
CA ALA A 39 5.33 -7.11 6.78
C ALA A 39 4.32 -6.36 7.68
N LEU A 40 4.35 -6.60 8.99
CA LEU A 40 3.41 -5.98 9.94
C LEU A 40 3.98 -4.74 10.67
N THR A 41 5.30 -4.59 10.76
CA THR A 41 5.93 -3.48 11.51
C THR A 41 6.92 -2.67 10.67
N GLY A 42 7.32 -3.19 9.50
CA GLY A 42 8.42 -2.62 8.72
C GLY A 42 9.81 -2.86 9.32
N THR A 43 9.92 -3.63 10.41
CA THR A 43 11.18 -3.89 11.12
C THR A 43 11.43 -5.39 11.29
N ASN A 44 12.70 -5.77 11.47
CA ASN A 44 13.05 -7.15 11.79
C ASN A 44 12.66 -7.53 13.24
N PRO A 45 12.47 -8.83 13.54
CA PRO A 45 12.27 -9.32 14.91
C PRO A 45 13.48 -9.02 15.79
N THR A 46 13.25 -8.86 17.09
CA THR A 46 14.30 -8.67 18.08
C THR A 46 15.03 -9.99 18.39
N PRO A 47 16.26 -9.96 18.95
CA PRO A 47 16.94 -11.17 19.42
C PRO A 47 16.12 -12.01 20.40
N LYS A 48 15.29 -11.34 21.23
CA LYS A 48 14.38 -12.01 22.15
C LYS A 48 13.31 -12.80 21.40
N ASP A 49 12.73 -12.24 20.34
CA ASP A 49 11.69 -12.92 19.56
C ASP A 49 12.20 -14.22 18.93
N TYR A 50 13.45 -14.24 18.45
CA TYR A 50 14.08 -15.45 17.94
C TYR A 50 14.36 -16.49 19.04
N SER A 51 14.74 -16.04 20.25
CA SER A 51 14.90 -16.92 21.41
C SER A 51 13.56 -17.57 21.78
N ASP A 52 12.50 -16.77 21.86
CA ASP A 52 11.15 -17.25 22.18
C ASP A 52 10.60 -18.22 21.12
N LEU A 53 10.89 -17.94 19.84
CA LEU A 53 10.57 -18.85 18.73
C LEU A 53 11.27 -20.21 18.90
N LYS A 54 12.57 -20.20 19.21
CA LYS A 54 13.34 -21.44 19.41
C LYS A 54 12.76 -22.26 20.56
N ASP A 55 12.42 -21.61 21.66
CA ASP A 55 11.80 -22.25 22.81
C ASP A 55 10.41 -22.82 22.46
N ALA A 56 9.61 -22.11 21.68
CA ALA A 56 8.32 -22.58 21.20
C ALA A 56 8.44 -23.81 20.29
N ILE A 57 9.44 -23.84 19.40
CA ILE A 57 9.74 -25.00 18.55
C ILE A 57 10.10 -26.21 19.43
N LEU A 58 10.96 -26.03 20.44
CA LEU A 58 11.35 -27.10 21.36
C LEU A 58 10.16 -27.67 22.15
N ARG A 59 9.13 -26.85 22.42
CA ARG A 59 7.89 -27.27 23.09
C ARG A 59 6.81 -27.80 22.15
N GLY A 60 6.98 -27.72 20.83
CA GLY A 60 5.92 -28.07 19.87
C GLY A 60 4.77 -27.04 19.84
N GLU A 61 5.04 -25.79 20.21
CA GLU A 61 4.05 -24.71 20.35
C GLU A 61 4.23 -23.62 19.28
N LEU A 62 4.80 -23.96 18.12
CA LEU A 62 5.13 -23.01 17.07
C LEU A 62 3.92 -22.17 16.62
N ASP A 63 2.80 -22.80 16.30
CA ASP A 63 1.61 -22.07 15.81
C ASP A 63 1.03 -21.17 16.88
N LEU A 64 1.04 -21.61 18.15
CA LEU A 64 0.60 -20.80 19.28
C LEU A 64 1.49 -19.56 19.44
N PHE A 65 2.82 -19.73 19.32
CA PHE A 65 3.77 -18.63 19.36
C PHE A 65 3.53 -17.63 18.22
N LEU A 66 3.45 -18.09 16.96
CA LEU A 66 3.24 -17.20 15.82
C LEU A 66 1.92 -16.43 15.92
N ASN A 67 0.84 -17.09 16.35
CA ASN A 67 -0.44 -16.44 16.60
C ASN A 67 -0.32 -15.36 17.67
N SER A 68 0.30 -15.68 18.82
CA SER A 68 0.50 -14.71 19.90
C SER A 68 1.40 -13.55 19.49
N TYR A 69 2.40 -13.80 18.65
CA TYR A 69 3.32 -12.77 18.15
C TYR A 69 2.58 -11.77 17.25
N VAL A 70 1.75 -12.26 16.31
CA VAL A 70 0.89 -11.41 15.48
C VAL A 70 -0.07 -10.58 16.34
N ASP A 71 -0.69 -11.19 17.36
CA ASP A 71 -1.62 -10.47 18.26
C ASP A 71 -0.92 -9.36 19.06
N GLN A 72 0.33 -9.59 19.50
CA GLN A 72 1.15 -8.57 20.15
C GLN A 72 1.47 -7.41 19.18
N ILE A 73 1.85 -7.71 17.94
CA ILE A 73 2.09 -6.67 16.92
C ILE A 73 0.81 -5.86 16.66
N PHE A 74 -0.33 -6.52 16.53
CA PHE A 74 -1.63 -5.87 16.31
C PHE A 74 -2.07 -4.93 17.44
N ALA A 75 -1.54 -5.12 18.65
CA ALA A 75 -1.75 -4.24 19.79
C ALA A 75 -0.79 -3.04 19.82
N SER A 76 0.24 -3.02 18.97
CA SER A 76 1.26 -1.96 18.94
C SER A 76 0.81 -0.75 18.11
N ASP A 77 1.27 0.44 18.50
CA ASP A 77 1.10 1.66 17.71
C ASP A 77 1.88 1.61 16.38
N GLN A 78 3.01 0.88 16.35
CA GLN A 78 3.83 0.73 15.15
C GLN A 78 3.05 0.06 14.01
N PHE A 79 2.25 -0.97 14.31
CA PHE A 79 1.37 -1.61 13.33
C PHE A 79 0.32 -0.63 12.80
N VAL A 80 -0.30 0.16 13.69
CA VAL A 80 -1.31 1.15 13.32
C VAL A 80 -0.69 2.22 12.40
N ASP A 81 0.49 2.72 12.76
CA ASP A 81 1.21 3.74 11.99
C ASP A 81 1.64 3.19 10.61
N LEU A 82 2.14 1.95 10.52
CA LEU A 82 2.45 1.32 9.21
C LEU A 82 1.20 1.20 8.33
N MET A 83 0.10 0.70 8.91
CA MET A 83 -1.12 0.49 8.14
C MET A 83 -1.75 1.80 7.68
N GLU A 84 -1.64 2.86 8.49
CA GLU A 84 -2.02 4.22 8.09
C GLU A 84 -1.23 4.67 6.85
N VAL A 85 0.09 4.44 6.80
CA VAL A 85 0.92 4.75 5.61
C VAL A 85 0.45 3.97 4.37
N LEU A 86 0.18 2.67 4.51
CA LEU A 86 -0.29 1.85 3.38
C LEU A 86 -1.65 2.33 2.85
N VAL A 87 -2.55 2.77 3.73
CA VAL A 87 -3.83 3.36 3.33
C VAL A 87 -3.63 4.72 2.67
N GLU A 88 -2.75 5.57 3.20
CA GLU A 88 -2.41 6.84 2.54
C GLU A 88 -1.83 6.60 1.14
N GLU A 89 -1.00 5.57 0.95
CA GLU A 89 -0.48 5.17 -0.35
C GLU A 89 -1.59 4.71 -1.30
N LEU A 90 -2.52 3.87 -0.83
CA LEU A 90 -3.69 3.44 -1.60
C LEU A 90 -4.49 4.64 -2.11
N PHE A 91 -4.72 5.62 -1.25
CA PHE A 91 -5.37 6.87 -1.61
C PHE A 91 -4.45 7.88 -2.31
N ARG A 92 -3.20 7.50 -2.62
CA ARG A 92 -2.16 8.35 -3.21
C ARG A 92 -2.03 9.69 -2.49
N MET A 93 -2.26 9.75 -1.19
CA MET A 93 -2.15 10.95 -0.37
C MET A 93 -0.70 11.32 -0.03
N LYS A 94 0.27 10.85 -0.86
CA LYS A 94 1.70 10.84 -0.57
C LYS A 94 2.16 12.16 0.07
N SER A 95 2.79 11.95 1.23
CA SER A 95 3.54 12.85 2.06
C SER A 95 4.15 14.02 1.31
N PHE A 96 4.00 15.20 1.92
CA PHE A 96 4.92 16.32 1.83
C PHE A 96 6.35 15.85 1.51
N SER A 97 7.06 16.58 0.64
CA SER A 97 8.49 16.34 0.43
C SER A 97 9.19 16.26 1.78
N ASP A 98 10.20 15.39 1.91
CA ASP A 98 10.91 15.11 3.18
C ASP A 98 11.42 16.37 3.91
N SER A 99 11.45 17.52 3.24
CA SER A 99 11.77 18.84 3.78
C SER A 99 10.73 19.44 4.77
N ASP A 100 9.48 18.96 4.83
CA ASP A 100 8.40 19.53 5.68
C ASP A 100 7.92 18.54 6.79
N PHE A 101 8.83 17.69 7.28
CA PHE A 101 8.48 16.54 8.12
C PHE A 101 7.80 16.91 9.45
N ASP A 102 8.23 17.98 10.14
CA ASP A 102 7.71 18.30 11.48
C ASP A 102 6.25 18.79 11.49
N SER A 103 5.84 19.59 10.50
CA SER A 103 4.44 20.02 10.36
C SER A 103 3.56 18.91 9.78
N ALA A 104 4.13 18.05 8.95
CA ALA A 104 3.46 16.89 8.38
C ALA A 104 3.02 15.86 9.43
N VAL A 105 3.83 15.62 10.47
CA VAL A 105 3.54 14.59 11.50
C VAL A 105 2.27 14.94 12.30
N SER A 106 2.10 16.21 12.71
CA SER A 106 0.91 16.64 13.46
C SER A 106 -0.36 16.57 12.60
N TYR A 107 -0.29 16.98 11.34
CA TYR A 107 -1.44 16.93 10.43
C TYR A 107 -1.86 15.49 10.09
N ARG A 108 -0.90 14.56 9.95
CA ARG A 108 -1.22 13.14 9.70
C ARG A 108 -2.10 12.56 10.80
N LYS A 109 -1.82 12.82 12.07
CA LYS A 109 -2.57 12.22 13.18
C LYS A 109 -3.89 12.92 13.51
N SER A 110 -4.06 14.17 13.07
CA SER A 110 -5.13 15.06 13.55
C SER A 110 -6.10 15.49 12.45
N ASN A 111 -6.67 14.51 11.74
CA ASN A 111 -7.77 14.75 10.80
C ASN A 111 -8.74 13.55 10.76
N SER A 112 -9.96 13.81 10.28
CA SER A 112 -11.06 12.84 10.25
C SER A 112 -10.77 11.58 9.43
N PHE A 113 -9.96 11.66 8.37
CA PHE A 113 -9.57 10.51 7.57
C PHE A 113 -8.65 9.57 8.34
N ASN A 114 -7.56 10.09 8.92
CA ASN A 114 -6.63 9.25 9.67
C ASN A 114 -7.27 8.71 10.94
N PHE A 115 -8.12 9.48 11.63
CA PHE A 115 -8.93 8.96 12.73
C PHE A 115 -9.76 7.74 12.31
N LEU A 116 -10.49 7.84 11.18
CA LEU A 116 -11.29 6.73 10.66
C LEU A 116 -10.42 5.49 10.37
N VAL A 117 -9.28 5.68 9.71
CA VAL A 117 -8.35 4.59 9.38
C VAL A 117 -7.83 3.91 10.66
N ARG A 118 -7.38 4.70 11.64
CA ARG A 118 -6.89 4.20 12.92
C ARG A 118 -7.99 3.46 13.70
N GLU A 119 -9.21 3.99 13.72
CA GLU A 119 -10.36 3.34 14.36
C GLU A 119 -10.65 1.95 13.75
N ILE A 120 -10.59 1.83 12.42
CA ILE A 120 -10.79 0.55 11.74
C ILE A 120 -9.70 -0.45 12.12
N ILE A 121 -8.44 -0.03 12.10
CA ILE A 121 -7.30 -0.89 12.41
C ILE A 121 -7.30 -1.28 13.89
N GLN A 122 -7.33 -0.31 14.80
CA GLN A 122 -7.23 -0.52 16.24
C GLN A 122 -8.36 -1.41 16.76
N ASN A 123 -9.60 -1.13 16.35
CA ASN A 123 -10.79 -1.83 16.85
C ASN A 123 -11.22 -3.01 15.96
N ASN A 124 -10.38 -3.42 14.99
CA ASN A 124 -10.67 -4.53 14.07
C ASN A 124 -12.06 -4.41 13.40
N ARG A 125 -12.42 -3.19 12.97
CA ARG A 125 -13.71 -2.95 12.31
C ARG A 125 -13.70 -3.55 10.90
N PRO A 126 -14.88 -3.80 10.31
CA PRO A 126 -14.98 -4.17 8.90
C PRO A 126 -14.28 -3.15 7.99
N TRP A 127 -13.51 -3.64 7.02
CA TRP A 127 -12.78 -2.78 6.09
C TRP A 127 -13.68 -1.89 5.24
N LYS A 128 -14.92 -2.33 4.99
CA LYS A 128 -15.95 -1.53 4.32
C LYS A 128 -16.32 -0.24 5.05
N ASP A 129 -15.99 -0.11 6.33
CA ASP A 129 -16.19 1.14 7.08
C ASP A 129 -15.40 2.31 6.47
N LEU A 130 -14.37 2.05 5.66
CA LEU A 130 -13.74 3.08 4.81
C LEU A 130 -14.74 3.77 3.86
N LEU A 131 -15.83 3.10 3.48
CA LEU A 131 -16.88 3.63 2.60
C LEU A 131 -18.17 3.99 3.34
N ILE A 132 -18.46 3.32 4.46
CA ILE A 132 -19.80 3.38 5.09
C ILE A 132 -19.78 3.90 6.53
N ALA A 133 -18.63 4.26 7.09
CA ALA A 133 -18.60 4.83 8.43
C ALA A 133 -19.33 6.19 8.49
N HIS A 134 -20.00 6.41 9.61
CA HIS A 134 -20.76 7.63 9.92
C HIS A 134 -20.26 8.32 11.19
N ASP A 135 -19.26 7.75 11.86
CA ASP A 135 -18.63 8.32 13.04
C ASP A 135 -17.25 8.84 12.67
N TYR A 136 -16.96 10.07 13.10
CA TYR A 136 -15.69 10.74 12.85
C TYR A 136 -15.22 11.46 14.10
N LYS A 137 -13.97 11.91 14.06
CA LYS A 137 -13.45 12.93 14.94
C LYS A 137 -13.05 14.12 14.07
N ALA A 138 -13.63 15.28 14.36
CA ALA A 138 -13.33 16.51 13.64
C ALA A 138 -12.25 17.29 14.40
N PHE A 139 -11.26 17.79 13.68
CA PHE A 139 -10.14 18.55 14.22
C PHE A 139 -10.17 20.00 13.74
N GLY A 140 -9.66 20.90 14.60
CA GLY A 140 -9.60 22.33 14.33
C GLY A 140 -8.32 22.80 13.64
N ILE A 141 -7.39 21.89 13.36
CA ILE A 141 -6.07 22.21 12.81
C ILE A 141 -6.20 22.63 11.34
N ASP A 142 -5.67 23.81 11.02
CA ASP A 142 -5.51 24.24 9.64
C ASP A 142 -4.52 23.31 8.95
N GLY A 143 -4.83 22.86 7.74
CA GLY A 143 -3.96 21.95 7.00
C GLY A 143 -2.62 22.56 6.60
N GLY A 144 -2.32 23.80 6.99
CA GLY A 144 -1.08 24.53 6.67
C GLY A 144 -1.05 25.02 5.21
N PHE A 145 -1.97 24.56 4.37
CA PHE A 145 -2.17 24.99 3.00
C PHE A 145 -3.49 25.76 2.94
N ALA A 146 -3.44 27.01 2.48
CA ALA A 146 -4.57 27.94 2.39
C ALA A 146 -5.81 27.43 1.61
N SER A 147 -5.79 26.20 1.10
CA SER A 147 -6.83 25.55 0.32
C SER A 147 -7.50 24.36 1.01
N ILE A 148 -7.02 23.88 2.16
CA ILE A 148 -7.63 22.77 2.90
C ILE A 148 -8.36 23.31 4.14
N PRO A 149 -9.70 23.28 4.18
CA PRO A 149 -10.43 23.64 5.38
C PRO A 149 -10.18 22.59 6.47
N SER A 150 -10.08 23.04 7.72
CA SER A 150 -10.12 22.16 8.88
C SER A 150 -11.39 21.31 8.85
N ASP A 151 -11.39 20.16 9.52
CA ASP A 151 -12.60 19.34 9.62
C ASP A 151 -13.75 20.10 10.29
N PHE A 152 -13.46 21.00 11.23
CA PHE A 152 -14.45 21.91 11.79
C PHE A 152 -15.14 22.72 10.70
N GLY A 153 -14.39 23.41 9.83
CA GLY A 153 -14.95 24.15 8.71
C GLY A 153 -15.69 23.25 7.72
N TYR A 154 -15.13 22.08 7.43
CA TYR A 154 -15.66 21.12 6.45
C TYR A 154 -17.03 20.56 6.85
N PHE A 155 -17.20 20.13 8.12
CA PHE A 155 -18.44 19.51 8.62
C PHE A 155 -19.46 20.50 9.20
N ARG A 156 -19.09 21.77 9.44
CA ARG A 156 -19.91 22.75 10.18
C ARG A 156 -21.35 22.91 9.70
N ILE A 157 -21.59 22.82 8.39
CA ILE A 157 -22.96 22.97 7.84
C ILE A 157 -23.87 21.85 8.36
N LEU A 158 -23.34 20.62 8.49
CA LEU A 158 -24.10 19.47 8.99
C LEU A 158 -24.00 19.33 10.52
N GLN A 159 -22.94 19.85 11.12
CA GLN A 159 -22.67 19.80 12.55
C GLN A 159 -22.48 21.23 13.09
N PRO A 160 -23.57 22.00 13.24
CA PRO A 160 -23.53 23.43 13.58
C PRO A 160 -22.93 23.73 14.97
N GLN A 161 -22.82 22.71 15.82
CA GLN A 161 -22.16 22.81 17.13
C GLN A 161 -20.63 22.86 17.04
N LEU A 162 -20.03 22.54 15.88
CA LEU A 162 -18.59 22.64 15.70
C LEU A 162 -18.13 24.11 15.76
N PRO A 163 -16.96 24.40 16.35
CA PRO A 163 -16.45 25.75 16.46
C PRO A 163 -16.35 26.47 15.09
N PRO A 164 -16.70 27.76 15.03
CA PRO A 164 -16.59 28.53 13.80
C PRO A 164 -15.13 28.80 13.44
N THR A 165 -14.60 28.11 12.44
CA THR A 165 -13.28 28.41 11.86
C THR A 165 -13.46 28.94 10.44
N LEU A 166 -13.33 30.25 10.23
CA LEU A 166 -13.41 30.87 8.90
C LEU A 166 -12.07 30.85 8.16
N THR A 167 -10.94 30.72 8.87
CA THR A 167 -9.58 30.83 8.31
C THR A 167 -8.57 29.90 9.00
N GLY A 168 -9.01 28.79 9.59
CA GLY A 168 -8.11 27.77 10.14
C GLY A 168 -7.33 28.12 11.42
N VAL A 169 -7.14 29.39 11.76
CA VAL A 169 -6.53 29.78 13.04
C VAL A 169 -7.63 29.99 14.05
N VAL A 170 -7.92 28.96 14.85
CA VAL A 170 -8.39 29.27 16.20
C VAL A 170 -7.23 29.97 16.87
N SER A 171 -7.40 31.25 17.19
CA SER A 171 -6.47 31.90 18.11
C SER A 171 -6.48 31.02 19.35
N GLY A 172 -5.38 30.30 19.59
CA GLY A 172 -5.25 29.50 20.79
C GLY A 172 -5.60 30.37 21.99
N PRO A 173 -6.12 29.80 23.09
CA PRO A 173 -6.30 30.57 24.31
C PRO A 173 -4.99 31.34 24.58
N PRO A 174 -5.07 32.62 25.00
CA PRO A 174 -3.90 33.49 25.14
C PRO A 174 -2.85 32.95 26.14
N ASP A 175 -3.15 31.88 26.85
CA ASP A 175 -2.27 31.13 27.75
C ASP A 175 -1.32 30.13 27.03
N GLY A 176 -1.45 29.93 25.71
CA GLY A 176 -0.58 29.05 24.93
C GLY A 176 -0.86 27.56 25.10
N THR A 177 -1.96 27.18 25.76
CA THR A 177 -2.34 25.76 25.93
C THR A 177 -3.15 25.25 24.73
N ASN A 178 -2.45 24.94 23.63
CA ASN A 178 -3.05 24.50 22.38
C ASN A 178 -3.63 23.06 22.39
N THR A 179 -3.78 22.44 23.56
CA THR A 179 -4.07 20.99 23.71
C THR A 179 -5.48 20.57 23.26
N SER A 180 -6.48 21.46 23.34
CA SER A 180 -7.87 21.08 23.05
C SER A 180 -8.18 20.78 21.56
N TYR A 181 -7.34 21.25 20.63
CA TYR A 181 -7.55 21.05 19.19
C TYR A 181 -6.89 19.78 18.64
N GLU A 182 -5.91 19.24 19.36
CA GLU A 182 -5.27 17.96 19.03
C GLU A 182 -6.16 16.78 19.41
N GLU A 183 -7.00 16.92 20.45
CA GLU A 183 -7.91 15.85 20.83
C GLU A 183 -9.03 15.68 19.80
N GLY A 184 -9.58 16.75 19.22
CA GLY A 184 -10.68 16.67 18.25
C GLY A 184 -12.05 16.35 18.87
N ILE A 185 -13.13 16.71 18.18
CA ILE A 185 -14.52 16.56 18.63
C ILE A 185 -15.17 15.36 17.92
N ALA A 186 -15.65 14.39 18.68
CA ALA A 186 -16.42 13.28 18.12
C ALA A 186 -17.72 13.80 17.48
N ILE A 187 -17.97 13.38 16.24
CA ILE A 187 -19.20 13.68 15.52
C ILE A 187 -19.74 12.37 14.93
N GLY A 188 -21.07 12.24 14.92
CA GLY A 188 -21.76 11.09 14.37
C GLY A 188 -22.91 11.54 13.48
N PHE A 189 -23.22 10.70 12.49
CA PHE A 189 -24.34 10.89 11.59
C PHE A 189 -25.25 9.66 11.63
N PRO A 190 -26.56 9.80 11.40
CA PRO A 190 -27.44 8.63 11.25
C PRO A 190 -26.95 7.75 10.10
N MET A 191 -27.00 6.42 10.24
CA MET A 191 -26.61 5.48 9.16
C MET A 191 -27.40 5.66 7.85
N SER A 192 -28.56 6.32 7.91
CA SER A 192 -29.38 6.65 6.75
C SER A 192 -29.02 7.99 6.11
N GLU A 193 -27.92 8.63 6.52
CA GLU A 193 -27.52 9.95 6.05
C GLU A 193 -26.88 9.86 4.64
N PRO A 194 -27.58 10.24 3.55
CA PRO A 194 -27.08 10.05 2.19
C PRO A 194 -25.85 10.90 1.84
N ARG A 195 -25.49 11.88 2.69
CA ARG A 195 -24.34 12.77 2.47
C ARG A 195 -23.02 12.24 3.02
N ILE A 196 -23.02 11.12 3.76
CA ILE A 196 -21.88 10.64 4.54
C ILE A 196 -21.43 9.27 4.05
N ALA A 197 -20.14 9.13 3.74
CA ALA A 197 -19.57 7.93 3.11
C ALA A 197 -18.11 7.69 3.53
N GLY A 198 -17.88 7.43 4.82
CA GLY A 198 -16.56 7.11 5.36
C GLY A 198 -15.48 8.08 4.87
N ALA A 199 -14.41 7.53 4.28
CA ALA A 199 -13.28 8.26 3.74
C ALA A 199 -13.65 9.24 2.62
N LEU A 200 -14.68 8.97 1.82
CA LEU A 200 -15.06 9.78 0.65
C LEU A 200 -15.62 11.16 1.03
N THR A 201 -16.08 11.32 2.28
CA THR A 201 -16.65 12.55 2.82
C THR A 201 -15.77 13.13 3.92
N THR A 202 -14.46 12.97 3.77
CA THR A 202 -13.46 13.62 4.63
C THR A 202 -12.87 14.84 3.93
N ALA A 203 -12.43 15.83 4.70
CA ALA A 203 -11.75 17.01 4.17
C ALA A 203 -10.50 16.61 3.38
N ARG A 204 -9.74 15.63 3.88
CA ARG A 204 -8.49 15.14 3.26
C ARG A 204 -8.73 14.50 1.89
N PHE A 205 -9.73 13.63 1.74
CA PHE A 205 -10.07 13.05 0.43
C PHE A 205 -10.48 14.14 -0.57
N THR A 206 -11.33 15.05 -0.13
CA THR A 206 -11.88 16.14 -0.94
C THR A 206 -10.80 17.11 -1.43
N ALA A 207 -9.83 17.41 -0.55
CA ALA A 207 -8.67 18.25 -0.84
C ALA A 207 -7.67 17.55 -1.77
N ARG A 208 -7.40 16.25 -1.55
CA ARG A 208 -6.48 15.48 -2.39
C ARG A 208 -6.96 15.38 -3.83
N TYR A 209 -8.25 15.15 -4.01
CA TYR A 209 -8.91 15.03 -5.30
C TYR A 209 -9.74 16.28 -5.57
N SER A 210 -9.05 17.40 -5.73
CA SER A 210 -9.69 18.70 -5.98
C SER A 210 -10.47 18.69 -7.29
N THR A 211 -11.48 19.56 -7.34
CA THR A 211 -12.39 19.69 -8.47
C THR A 211 -12.24 21.05 -9.13
N THR A 212 -12.42 21.09 -10.43
CA THR A 212 -12.37 22.32 -11.24
C THR A 212 -13.58 22.33 -12.17
N ALA A 213 -13.88 23.49 -12.77
CA ALA A 213 -14.95 23.60 -13.76
C ALA A 213 -14.82 22.61 -14.93
N VAL A 214 -13.58 22.22 -15.27
CA VAL A 214 -13.29 21.23 -16.32
C VAL A 214 -13.25 19.79 -15.79
N ASN A 215 -12.79 19.56 -14.56
CA ASN A 215 -12.73 18.21 -13.98
C ASN A 215 -14.12 17.72 -13.54
N LYS A 216 -15.05 18.60 -13.13
CA LYS A 216 -16.42 18.23 -12.69
C LYS A 216 -16.46 16.98 -11.78
N ASN A 217 -15.51 16.87 -10.84
CA ASN A 217 -15.27 15.74 -9.93
C ASN A 217 -14.85 14.39 -10.54
N ARG A 218 -14.47 14.32 -11.83
CA ARG A 218 -14.00 13.08 -12.46
C ARG A 218 -12.76 12.52 -11.78
N GLY A 219 -11.88 13.35 -11.24
CA GLY A 219 -10.76 12.93 -10.41
C GLY A 219 -11.17 12.15 -9.15
N ARG A 220 -12.27 12.54 -8.50
CA ARG A 220 -12.83 11.81 -7.34
C ARG A 220 -13.46 10.50 -7.79
N ALA A 221 -14.21 10.52 -8.89
CA ALA A 221 -14.79 9.30 -9.47
C ALA A 221 -13.71 8.28 -9.87
N ALA A 222 -12.64 8.73 -10.52
CA ALA A 222 -11.49 7.89 -10.86
C ALA A 222 -10.81 7.32 -9.61
N ALA A 223 -10.68 8.11 -8.53
CA ALA A 223 -10.16 7.62 -7.26
C ALA A 223 -11.05 6.52 -6.66
N VAL A 224 -12.38 6.70 -6.66
CA VAL A 224 -13.34 5.69 -6.18
C VAL A 224 -13.19 4.38 -6.96
N LEU A 225 -13.19 4.47 -8.29
CA LEU A 225 -13.03 3.33 -9.20
C LEU A 225 -11.71 2.58 -8.97
N ARG A 226 -10.60 3.31 -8.85
CA ARG A 226 -9.27 2.74 -8.62
C ARG A 226 -9.13 2.08 -7.25
N ILE A 227 -9.57 2.75 -6.19
CA ILE A 227 -9.34 2.32 -4.80
C ILE A 227 -10.29 1.19 -4.39
N PHE A 228 -11.53 1.22 -4.87
CA PHE A 228 -12.56 0.32 -4.39
C PHE A 228 -13.01 -0.71 -5.41
N LEU A 229 -12.71 -0.53 -6.69
CA LEU A 229 -13.14 -1.43 -7.77
C LEU A 229 -11.97 -1.84 -8.69
N CYS A 230 -10.74 -1.45 -8.37
CA CYS A 230 -9.50 -1.79 -9.09
C CYS A 230 -9.57 -1.51 -10.59
N ASP A 231 -10.29 -0.45 -10.95
CA ASP A 231 -10.39 0.06 -12.30
C ASP A 231 -9.35 1.18 -12.45
N ASP A 232 -8.30 0.91 -13.22
CA ASP A 232 -7.10 1.76 -13.38
C ASP A 232 -7.34 3.07 -14.14
N LEU A 233 -8.57 3.57 -14.14
CA LEU A 233 -8.91 4.85 -14.72
C LEU A 233 -8.17 5.97 -13.98
N VAL A 234 -7.47 6.77 -14.78
CA VAL A 234 -6.83 8.01 -14.32
C VAL A 234 -7.53 9.17 -15.02
N ALA A 235 -8.04 10.11 -14.24
CA ALA A 235 -8.53 11.36 -14.81
C ALA A 235 -7.34 12.16 -15.36
N ALA A 236 -7.42 12.60 -16.62
CA ALA A 236 -6.49 13.56 -17.18
C ALA A 236 -6.68 14.92 -16.50
N ILE A 237 -5.98 15.14 -15.39
CA ILE A 237 -5.93 16.42 -14.70
C ILE A 237 -4.62 17.08 -15.12
N PRO A 238 -4.65 18.20 -15.84
CA PRO A 238 -3.42 18.91 -16.18
C PRO A 238 -2.74 19.39 -14.90
N ASP A 239 -1.42 19.34 -14.89
CA ASP A 239 -0.66 20.02 -13.85
C ASP A 239 -0.94 21.53 -13.96
N ASN A 240 -1.39 22.14 -12.86
CA ASN A 240 -1.69 23.57 -12.79
C ASN A 240 -0.48 24.43 -13.22
N LYS A 241 0.74 23.87 -13.15
CA LYS A 241 1.99 24.52 -13.57
C LYS A 241 2.21 24.52 -15.09
N LYS A 242 1.57 23.61 -15.83
CA LYS A 242 1.83 23.36 -17.26
C LYS A 242 0.94 24.14 -18.23
N GLY A 243 0.10 25.04 -17.72
CA GLY A 243 -0.74 25.90 -18.56
C GLY A 243 -1.88 25.15 -19.26
N LYS A 244 -2.79 25.91 -19.87
CA LYS A 244 -3.98 25.38 -20.57
C LYS A 244 -3.61 24.61 -21.84
N ASP A 245 -2.47 24.93 -22.45
CA ASP A 245 -2.06 24.40 -23.75
C ASP A 245 -1.61 22.93 -23.66
N ASP A 246 -0.93 22.53 -22.58
CA ASP A 246 -0.56 21.12 -22.36
C ASP A 246 -1.80 20.23 -22.17
N LEU A 247 -2.87 20.74 -21.56
CA LEU A 247 -4.15 20.04 -21.50
C LEU A 247 -4.75 19.87 -22.89
N LEU A 248 -4.78 20.94 -23.67
CA LEU A 248 -5.34 20.91 -25.02
C LEU A 248 -4.54 19.98 -25.93
N ASN A 249 -3.22 19.94 -25.81
CA ASN A 249 -2.35 19.04 -26.57
C ASN A 249 -2.51 17.57 -26.14
N LEU A 250 -2.83 17.31 -24.86
CA LEU A 250 -3.13 15.96 -24.38
C LEU A 250 -4.49 15.44 -24.89
N ILE A 251 -5.51 16.30 -24.91
CA ILE A 251 -6.87 15.96 -25.37
C ILE A 251 -6.93 15.93 -26.90
N TYR A 252 -6.14 16.78 -27.56
CA TYR A 252 -6.13 17.00 -29.01
C TYR A 252 -4.67 16.99 -29.50
N PRO A 253 -4.03 15.81 -29.60
CA PRO A 253 -2.69 15.72 -30.17
C PRO A 253 -2.68 16.29 -31.59
N ASP A 254 -1.56 16.86 -32.04
CA ASP A 254 -1.42 17.62 -33.30
C ASP A 254 -1.76 16.82 -34.58
N THR A 255 -2.14 15.55 -34.45
CA THR A 255 -2.67 14.69 -35.51
C THR A 255 -4.18 14.81 -35.72
N ALA A 256 -4.91 15.47 -34.82
CA ALA A 256 -6.33 15.76 -35.00
C ALA A 256 -6.49 17.04 -35.84
N ASP A 257 -7.30 16.99 -36.91
CA ASP A 257 -7.70 18.15 -37.75
C ASP A 257 -8.51 19.18 -36.95
N ILE A 258 -7.91 19.79 -35.93
CA ILE A 258 -8.54 20.73 -35.01
C ILE A 258 -7.82 22.06 -35.18
N THR A 259 -8.52 23.03 -35.75
CA THR A 259 -7.95 24.35 -36.01
C THR A 259 -7.75 25.14 -34.71
N ASP A 260 -6.88 26.14 -34.71
CA ASP A 260 -6.75 27.08 -33.59
C ASP A 260 -8.08 27.79 -33.24
N SER A 261 -8.97 27.92 -34.22
CA SER A 261 -10.35 28.39 -34.04
C SER A 261 -11.16 27.41 -33.17
N ASP A 262 -11.06 26.11 -33.43
CA ASP A 262 -11.73 25.06 -32.65
C ASP A 262 -11.15 24.98 -31.23
N ARG A 263 -9.82 25.12 -31.07
CA ARG A 263 -9.16 25.21 -29.76
C ARG A 263 -9.65 26.44 -28.97
N LYS A 264 -9.80 27.61 -29.61
CA LYS A 264 -10.30 28.85 -28.96
C LYS A 264 -11.80 28.79 -28.64
N ASN A 265 -12.59 28.10 -29.47
CA ASN A 265 -14.01 27.84 -29.23
C ASN A 265 -14.24 26.66 -28.27
N SER A 266 -13.20 25.99 -27.76
CA SER A 266 -13.33 24.84 -26.84
C SER A 266 -14.13 25.12 -25.56
N ASN A 267 -14.18 26.38 -25.10
CA ASN A 267 -15.07 26.79 -24.00
C ASN A 267 -16.57 26.62 -24.36
N LEU A 268 -16.93 26.68 -25.65
CA LEU A 268 -18.26 26.43 -26.22
C LEU A 268 -18.47 24.97 -26.67
N LEU A 269 -17.40 24.16 -26.77
CA LEU A 269 -17.42 22.74 -27.21
C LEU A 269 -17.58 21.75 -26.04
N THR A 270 -17.89 22.24 -24.85
CA THR A 270 -17.73 21.51 -23.57
C THR A 270 -18.70 20.33 -23.37
N ASP A 271 -19.84 20.28 -24.05
CA ASP A 271 -20.76 19.13 -23.94
C ASP A 271 -20.98 18.37 -25.28
N SER A 272 -20.89 19.04 -26.45
CA SER A 272 -21.20 18.42 -27.76
C SER A 272 -20.10 17.50 -28.30
N ILE A 273 -18.82 17.87 -28.18
CA ILE A 273 -17.71 17.06 -28.71
C ILE A 273 -17.36 15.93 -27.72
N HIS A 274 -17.35 16.23 -26.43
CA HIS A 274 -17.04 15.26 -25.37
C HIS A 274 -18.09 14.15 -25.27
N GLY A 275 -19.36 14.48 -25.56
CA GLY A 275 -20.46 13.51 -25.56
C GLY A 275 -20.55 12.64 -26.82
N SER A 276 -19.92 13.04 -27.94
CA SER A 276 -20.04 12.36 -29.24
C SER A 276 -18.78 11.61 -29.68
N ASN A 277 -17.60 12.03 -29.23
CA ASN A 277 -16.34 11.34 -29.54
C ASN A 277 -16.29 9.97 -28.82
N PRO A 278 -16.12 8.85 -29.54
CA PRO A 278 -16.07 7.51 -28.94
C PRO A 278 -14.95 7.34 -27.92
N ASP A 279 -13.80 8.00 -28.11
CA ASP A 279 -12.65 7.90 -27.20
C ASP A 279 -12.93 8.62 -25.87
N CYS A 280 -13.54 9.80 -25.92
CA CYS A 280 -13.97 10.51 -24.71
C CYS A 280 -15.07 9.72 -23.98
N ARG A 281 -16.05 9.20 -24.74
CA ARG A 281 -17.14 8.41 -24.17
C ARG A 281 -16.64 7.18 -23.42
N ALA A 282 -15.54 6.57 -23.84
CA ALA A 282 -14.97 5.36 -23.23
C ALA A 282 -14.64 5.52 -21.74
N CYS A 283 -14.27 6.72 -21.29
CA CYS A 283 -14.02 7.00 -19.87
C CYS A 283 -15.22 7.70 -19.22
N HIS A 284 -15.83 8.66 -19.92
CA HIS A 284 -16.89 9.51 -19.36
C HIS A 284 -18.13 8.75 -18.92
N TYR A 285 -18.49 7.65 -19.58
CA TYR A 285 -19.68 6.88 -19.19
C TYR A 285 -19.59 6.31 -17.77
N LYS A 286 -18.38 6.09 -17.23
CA LYS A 286 -18.15 5.69 -15.83
C LYS A 286 -17.97 6.91 -14.93
N LEU A 287 -17.16 7.88 -15.38
CA LEU A 287 -16.71 8.99 -14.53
C LEU A 287 -17.79 10.05 -14.28
N ASP A 288 -18.60 10.41 -15.27
CA ASP A 288 -19.59 11.49 -15.12
C ASP A 288 -20.72 11.12 -14.14
N PRO A 289 -21.32 9.92 -14.20
CA PRO A 289 -22.38 9.54 -13.26
C PRO A 289 -21.88 9.46 -11.82
N ILE A 290 -20.69 8.90 -11.59
CA ILE A 290 -20.07 8.86 -10.25
C ILE A 290 -19.66 10.27 -9.81
N GLY A 291 -19.05 11.08 -10.69
CA GLY A 291 -18.62 12.45 -10.38
C GLY A 291 -19.76 13.37 -9.96
N LYS A 292 -20.98 13.10 -10.44
CA LYS A 292 -22.20 13.81 -10.05
C LYS A 292 -22.51 13.68 -8.55
N SER A 293 -22.21 12.55 -7.90
CA SER A 293 -22.43 12.38 -6.45
C SER A 293 -21.62 13.38 -5.61
N PHE A 294 -20.48 13.83 -6.14
CA PHE A 294 -19.59 14.81 -5.52
C PHE A 294 -19.89 16.26 -5.92
N SER A 295 -20.87 16.52 -6.79
CA SER A 295 -21.14 17.86 -7.36
C SER A 295 -21.48 18.92 -6.32
N SER A 296 -21.99 18.53 -5.17
CA SER A 296 -22.28 19.42 -4.06
C SER A 296 -21.14 19.49 -3.01
N ILE A 297 -20.13 18.63 -3.11
CA ILE A 297 -19.03 18.57 -2.14
C ILE A 297 -17.91 19.52 -2.58
N GLY A 298 -17.81 20.68 -1.94
CA GLY A 298 -16.82 21.71 -2.23
C GLY A 298 -15.70 21.75 -1.19
N LEU A 299 -15.33 22.97 -0.78
CA LEU A 299 -14.51 23.19 0.42
C LEU A 299 -15.27 22.83 1.71
N VAL A 300 -16.59 22.81 1.66
CA VAL A 300 -17.44 22.39 2.79
C VAL A 300 -18.37 21.29 2.31
N LEU A 301 -18.77 20.42 3.23
CA LEU A 301 -19.75 19.38 2.94
C LEU A 301 -21.12 20.05 2.74
N SER A 302 -21.74 19.80 1.59
CA SER A 302 -23.02 20.44 1.23
C SER A 302 -24.17 19.96 2.12
N PRO A 303 -25.16 20.84 2.40
CA PRO A 303 -26.39 20.45 3.08
C PRO A 303 -27.29 19.56 2.22
N PHE A 304 -27.05 19.48 0.91
CA PHE A 304 -27.84 18.71 -0.04
C PHE A 304 -27.07 17.49 -0.55
N ALA A 305 -27.69 16.30 -0.44
CA ALA A 305 -27.27 15.11 -1.15
C ALA A 305 -27.53 15.24 -2.66
N GLN A 306 -26.72 14.56 -3.48
CA GLN A 306 -26.85 14.57 -4.93
C GLN A 306 -27.09 13.15 -5.42
N SER A 307 -28.29 12.90 -5.94
CA SER A 307 -28.61 11.63 -6.58
C SER A 307 -27.74 11.42 -7.82
N SER A 308 -27.25 10.20 -8.01
CA SER A 308 -26.30 9.86 -9.06
C SER A 308 -26.47 8.41 -9.53
N GLU A 309 -25.47 7.86 -10.21
CA GLU A 309 -25.46 6.45 -10.63
C GLU A 309 -24.06 5.88 -10.40
N LEU A 310 -23.98 4.70 -9.78
CA LEU A 310 -22.78 3.87 -9.74
C LEU A 310 -22.66 3.15 -11.08
N VAL A 311 -21.56 3.40 -11.80
CA VAL A 311 -21.32 2.79 -13.12
C VAL A 311 -19.91 2.27 -13.21
N PHE A 312 -19.76 0.97 -13.49
CA PHE A 312 -18.47 0.34 -13.73
C PHE A 312 -18.59 -0.86 -14.67
N LYS A 313 -17.45 -1.31 -15.20
CA LYS A 313 -17.38 -2.48 -16.08
C LYS A 313 -16.99 -3.70 -15.27
N ARG A 314 -17.77 -4.77 -15.35
CA ARG A 314 -17.49 -6.04 -14.70
C ARG A 314 -16.40 -6.82 -15.46
N PRO A 315 -15.73 -7.80 -14.82
CA PRO A 315 -14.73 -8.64 -15.49
C PRO A 315 -15.24 -9.35 -16.76
N ASN A 316 -16.52 -9.71 -16.80
CA ASN A 316 -17.16 -10.35 -17.97
C ASN A 316 -17.43 -9.37 -19.15
N GLY A 317 -17.15 -8.08 -18.97
CA GLY A 317 -17.37 -7.05 -19.97
C GLY A 317 -18.66 -6.24 -19.81
N ASP A 318 -19.61 -6.70 -19.00
CA ASP A 318 -20.90 -6.04 -18.80
C ASP A 318 -20.76 -4.72 -18.06
N ILE A 319 -21.63 -3.76 -18.38
CA ILE A 319 -21.72 -2.50 -17.65
C ILE A 319 -22.73 -2.64 -16.53
N HIS A 320 -22.27 -2.55 -15.28
CA HIS A 320 -23.14 -2.42 -14.12
C HIS A 320 -23.59 -0.97 -13.97
N ARG A 321 -24.87 -0.77 -13.67
CA ARG A 321 -25.49 0.53 -13.42
C ARG A 321 -26.46 0.43 -12.26
N GLU A 322 -26.32 1.33 -11.29
CA GLU A 322 -27.25 1.40 -10.18
C GLU A 322 -27.44 2.84 -9.70
N ASN A 323 -28.69 3.30 -9.63
CA ASN A 323 -29.01 4.64 -9.13
C ASN A 323 -28.60 4.78 -7.65
N THR A 324 -28.11 5.95 -7.26
CA THR A 324 -27.78 6.26 -5.86
C THR A 324 -28.49 7.52 -5.37
N ALA A 325 -28.93 7.54 -4.11
CA ALA A 325 -29.56 8.70 -3.47
C ALA A 325 -28.55 9.78 -3.05
N GLY A 326 -27.28 9.41 -2.91
CA GLY A 326 -26.19 10.27 -2.49
C GLY A 326 -24.86 9.53 -2.49
N ILE A 327 -23.83 10.14 -1.91
CA ILE A 327 -22.50 9.52 -1.78
C ILE A 327 -22.50 8.39 -0.73
N GLY A 328 -23.30 8.50 0.33
CA GLY A 328 -23.43 7.46 1.35
C GLY A 328 -23.99 6.16 0.79
N ASP A 329 -25.12 6.26 0.11
CA ASP A 329 -25.76 5.15 -0.61
C ASP A 329 -24.84 4.56 -1.71
N MET A 330 -24.03 5.39 -2.36
CA MET A 330 -23.01 4.91 -3.30
C MET A 330 -21.92 4.08 -2.60
N GLY A 331 -21.41 4.54 -1.45
CA GLY A 331 -20.42 3.80 -0.66
C GLY A 331 -20.96 2.44 -0.19
N GLU A 332 -22.21 2.40 0.26
CA GLU A 332 -22.91 1.16 0.64
C GLU A 332 -23.01 0.20 -0.55
N LYS A 333 -23.51 0.67 -1.71
CA LYS A 333 -23.65 -0.15 -2.92
C LYS A 333 -22.31 -0.71 -3.38
N ILE A 334 -21.26 0.12 -3.45
CA ILE A 334 -19.90 -0.33 -3.80
C ILE A 334 -19.47 -1.46 -2.86
N SER A 335 -19.60 -1.27 -1.54
CA SER A 335 -19.14 -2.24 -0.55
C SER A 335 -19.84 -3.61 -0.60
N ASN A 336 -21.01 -3.67 -1.26
CA ASN A 336 -21.81 -4.89 -1.43
C ASN A 336 -21.57 -5.59 -2.78
N THR A 337 -20.66 -5.07 -3.62
CA THR A 337 -20.31 -5.70 -4.91
C THR A 337 -19.23 -6.78 -4.76
N PRO A 338 -19.26 -7.85 -5.59
CA PRO A 338 -18.15 -8.79 -5.70
C PRO A 338 -16.84 -8.12 -6.15
N GLU A 339 -16.93 -7.12 -7.03
CA GLU A 339 -15.79 -6.35 -7.53
C GLU A 339 -15.06 -5.61 -6.40
N TYR A 340 -15.80 -5.09 -5.41
CA TYR A 340 -15.20 -4.55 -4.20
C TYR A 340 -14.40 -5.60 -3.44
N VAL A 341 -15.00 -6.76 -3.14
CA VAL A 341 -14.32 -7.84 -2.41
C VAL A 341 -13.03 -8.24 -3.13
N SER A 342 -13.13 -8.49 -4.44
CA SER A 342 -12.00 -8.87 -5.29
C SER A 342 -10.88 -7.83 -5.26
N CYS A 343 -11.25 -6.55 -5.41
CA CYS A 343 -10.30 -5.46 -5.39
C CYS A 343 -9.60 -5.31 -4.03
N GLN A 344 -10.35 -5.38 -2.94
CA GLN A 344 -9.77 -5.25 -1.60
C GLN A 344 -8.82 -6.41 -1.30
N VAL A 345 -9.20 -7.65 -1.62
CA VAL A 345 -8.31 -8.82 -1.50
C VAL A 345 -7.00 -8.60 -2.26
N ASN A 346 -7.06 -8.05 -3.47
CA ASN A 346 -5.87 -7.74 -4.26
C ASN A 346 -4.99 -6.67 -3.60
N HIS A 347 -5.58 -5.61 -3.02
CA HIS A 347 -4.81 -4.62 -2.26
C HIS A 347 -4.10 -5.22 -1.05
N PHE A 348 -4.81 -6.01 -0.24
CA PHE A 348 -4.21 -6.72 0.89
C PHE A 348 -3.09 -7.67 0.43
N TRP A 349 -3.34 -8.43 -0.62
CA TRP A 349 -2.33 -9.32 -1.20
C TRP A 349 -1.07 -8.55 -1.57
N ASN A 350 -1.20 -7.45 -2.32
CA ASN A 350 -0.05 -6.65 -2.75
C ASN A 350 0.71 -6.02 -1.59
N TRP A 351 0.03 -5.59 -0.53
CA TRP A 351 0.68 -5.05 0.67
C TRP A 351 1.55 -6.08 1.40
N PHE A 352 1.09 -7.33 1.52
CA PHE A 352 1.77 -8.35 2.33
C PHE A 352 2.66 -9.29 1.51
N TYR A 353 2.29 -9.59 0.26
CA TYR A 353 3.03 -10.49 -0.63
C TYR A 353 3.90 -9.77 -1.66
N GLY A 354 3.69 -8.45 -1.85
CA GLY A 354 4.28 -7.65 -2.91
C GLY A 354 3.52 -7.79 -4.23
N ASP A 355 4.08 -7.21 -5.30
CA ASP A 355 3.51 -7.24 -6.67
C ASP A 355 3.67 -8.63 -7.32
N LYS A 356 3.01 -9.63 -6.73
CA LYS A 356 3.00 -11.02 -7.20
C LYS A 356 1.63 -11.34 -7.75
N ASP A 357 1.60 -11.98 -8.90
CA ASP A 357 0.35 -12.49 -9.47
C ASP A 357 -0.39 -13.38 -8.46
N LEU A 358 -1.63 -13.00 -8.16
CA LEU A 358 -2.52 -13.80 -7.33
C LEU A 358 -3.25 -14.80 -8.22
N GLU A 359 -2.91 -16.08 -8.09
CA GLU A 359 -3.56 -17.16 -8.84
C GLU A 359 -5.09 -17.15 -8.60
N LEU A 360 -5.87 -17.38 -9.67
CA LEU A 360 -7.33 -17.24 -9.64
C LEU A 360 -8.00 -18.09 -8.54
N ASP A 361 -7.59 -19.35 -8.38
CA ASP A 361 -8.15 -20.24 -7.36
C ASP A 361 -7.84 -19.73 -5.94
N LYS A 362 -6.64 -19.19 -5.73
CA LYS A 362 -6.26 -18.59 -4.44
C LYS A 362 -7.03 -17.29 -4.20
N GLN A 363 -7.22 -16.48 -5.24
CA GLN A 363 -8.04 -15.26 -5.18
C GLN A 363 -9.45 -15.58 -4.70
N GLN A 364 -10.14 -16.52 -5.35
CA GLN A 364 -11.50 -16.92 -4.99
C GLN A 364 -11.59 -17.43 -3.55
N LEU A 365 -10.61 -18.21 -3.10
CA LEU A 365 -10.54 -18.68 -1.71
C LEU A 365 -10.37 -17.51 -0.72
N LEU A 366 -9.51 -16.54 -1.04
CA LEU A 366 -9.30 -15.35 -0.21
C LEU A 366 -10.53 -14.44 -0.19
N GLU A 367 -11.23 -14.28 -1.31
CA GLU A 367 -12.50 -13.54 -1.38
C GLU A 367 -13.58 -14.18 -0.49
N GLN A 368 -13.72 -15.52 -0.53
CA GLN A 368 -14.64 -16.23 0.35
C GLN A 368 -14.29 -16.02 1.83
N LYS A 369 -13.00 -16.11 2.17
CA LYS A 369 -12.51 -15.88 3.54
C LYS A 369 -12.72 -14.44 4.00
N PHE A 370 -12.49 -13.46 3.12
CA PHE A 370 -12.73 -12.05 3.40
C PHE A 370 -14.20 -11.80 3.76
N VAL A 371 -15.13 -12.34 2.96
CA VAL A 371 -16.58 -12.25 3.23
C VAL A 371 -16.96 -12.97 4.53
N ALA A 372 -16.43 -14.17 4.77
CA ALA A 372 -16.71 -14.95 5.98
C ALA A 372 -16.24 -14.24 7.26
N LEU A 373 -15.16 -13.46 7.17
CA LEU A 373 -14.66 -12.62 8.25
C LEU A 373 -15.38 -11.26 8.35
N ASN A 374 -16.43 -11.03 7.56
CA ASN A 374 -17.11 -9.74 7.41
C ASN A 374 -16.12 -8.59 7.09
N GLY A 375 -15.06 -8.91 6.36
CA GLY A 375 -13.97 -7.98 6.04
C GLY A 375 -13.27 -7.38 7.26
N ARG A 376 -13.32 -8.00 8.45
CA ARG A 376 -12.62 -7.50 9.64
C ARG A 376 -11.11 -7.46 9.38
N PHE A 377 -10.55 -6.25 9.51
CA PHE A 377 -9.22 -5.92 9.03
C PHE A 377 -8.12 -6.82 9.63
N LYS A 378 -7.97 -6.85 10.96
CA LYS A 378 -6.92 -7.63 11.64
C LYS A 378 -7.11 -9.12 11.40
N ASP A 379 -8.35 -9.61 11.40
CA ASP A 379 -8.63 -11.03 11.16
C ASP A 379 -8.16 -11.47 9.77
N PHE A 380 -8.44 -10.66 8.74
CA PHE A 380 -8.03 -10.97 7.38
C PHE A 380 -6.52 -10.83 7.19
N VAL A 381 -5.89 -9.80 7.76
CA VAL A 381 -4.43 -9.66 7.75
C VAL A 381 -3.75 -10.85 8.44
N LYS A 382 -4.25 -11.27 9.61
CA LYS A 382 -3.74 -12.44 10.34
C LYS A 382 -3.85 -13.70 9.50
N LEU A 383 -4.98 -13.89 8.82
CA LEU A 383 -5.18 -15.00 7.89
C LEU A 383 -4.12 -15.00 6.79
N LEU A 384 -3.81 -13.84 6.20
CA LEU A 384 -2.81 -13.72 5.13
C LEU A 384 -1.40 -14.02 5.63
N VAL A 385 -0.97 -13.37 6.72
CA VAL A 385 0.42 -13.49 7.19
C VAL A 385 0.73 -14.82 7.88
N LEU A 386 -0.30 -15.58 8.30
CA LEU A 386 -0.15 -16.94 8.84
C LEU A 386 -0.40 -18.05 7.80
N ASP A 387 -0.87 -17.71 6.59
CA ASP A 387 -1.08 -18.67 5.52
C ASP A 387 0.26 -19.30 5.09
N GLU A 388 0.28 -20.62 4.85
CA GLU A 388 1.52 -21.30 4.45
C GLU A 388 2.13 -20.72 3.18
N ASN A 389 1.29 -20.23 2.25
CA ASN A 389 1.77 -19.63 1.00
C ASN A 389 2.46 -18.28 1.24
N PHE A 390 2.17 -17.62 2.36
CA PHE A 390 2.91 -16.43 2.81
C PHE A 390 4.38 -16.75 2.99
N TYR A 391 4.73 -18.00 3.22
CA TYR A 391 6.09 -18.48 3.41
C TYR A 391 6.58 -19.29 2.21
N LEU A 392 6.01 -19.09 1.02
CA LEU A 392 6.67 -19.59 -0.17
C LEU A 392 7.90 -18.71 -0.42
N LYS A 393 9.06 -19.38 -0.53
CA LYS A 393 10.29 -18.77 -1.03
C LYS A 393 9.93 -18.04 -2.32
N PRO A 394 10.31 -16.76 -2.49
CA PRO A 394 10.36 -16.20 -3.84
C PRO A 394 11.10 -17.22 -4.70
N LYS A 395 10.52 -17.62 -5.83
CA LYS A 395 11.23 -18.48 -6.78
C LYS A 395 12.55 -17.79 -7.05
N ALA A 396 13.66 -18.49 -6.78
CA ALA A 396 14.97 -17.88 -6.87
C ALA A 396 15.10 -17.17 -8.22
N ASP A 397 15.25 -15.86 -8.17
CA ASP A 397 15.38 -15.07 -9.38
C ASP A 397 16.85 -15.14 -9.80
N PHE A 398 17.14 -16.11 -10.66
CA PHE A 398 18.46 -16.30 -11.24
C PHE A 398 18.97 -15.05 -11.96
N GLN A 399 18.07 -14.22 -12.47
CA GLN A 399 18.45 -12.96 -13.10
C GLN A 399 18.86 -11.94 -12.04
N LEU A 400 18.11 -11.82 -10.95
CA LEU A 400 18.49 -10.97 -9.81
C LEU A 400 19.86 -11.35 -9.23
N ALA A 401 20.11 -12.64 -8.98
CA ALA A 401 21.40 -13.12 -8.50
C ALA A 401 22.53 -12.78 -9.50
N ARG A 402 22.28 -12.94 -10.80
CA ARG A 402 23.25 -12.57 -11.85
C ARG A 402 23.51 -11.07 -11.89
N ASP A 403 22.49 -10.26 -11.74
CA ASP A 403 22.60 -8.79 -11.75
C ASP A 403 23.42 -8.30 -10.55
N VAL A 404 23.16 -8.85 -9.36
CA VAL A 404 23.94 -8.55 -8.15
C VAL A 404 25.39 -9.04 -8.28
N LEU A 405 25.60 -10.24 -8.84
CA LEU A 405 26.94 -10.74 -9.11
C LEU A 405 27.72 -9.81 -10.05
N ASN A 406 27.08 -9.26 -11.08
CA ASN A 406 27.71 -8.28 -11.98
C ASN A 406 28.11 -7.00 -11.25
N VAL A 407 27.31 -6.54 -10.28
CA VAL A 407 27.66 -5.39 -9.43
C VAL A 407 28.85 -5.73 -8.52
N PHE A 408 28.84 -6.89 -7.87
CA PHE A 408 29.94 -7.31 -7.00
C PHE A 408 31.25 -7.60 -7.75
N GLN A 409 31.18 -8.01 -9.02
CA GLN A 409 32.36 -8.07 -9.89
C GLN A 409 32.98 -6.68 -10.12
N ARG A 410 32.21 -5.59 -10.09
CA ARG A 410 32.75 -4.23 -10.10
C ARG A 410 33.41 -3.88 -8.77
N CYS A 411 32.81 -4.26 -7.64
CA CYS A 411 33.43 -4.11 -6.32
C CYS A 411 34.80 -4.81 -6.26
N ASP A 412 34.91 -6.02 -6.81
CA ASP A 412 36.17 -6.76 -6.92
C ASP A 412 37.30 -5.94 -7.58
N THR A 413 37.00 -5.02 -8.50
CA THR A 413 38.07 -4.25 -9.19
C THR A 413 38.85 -3.34 -8.26
N CYS A 414 38.20 -2.82 -7.21
CA CYS A 414 38.85 -2.03 -6.17
C CYS A 414 39.34 -2.91 -5.02
N HIS A 415 38.68 -4.03 -4.71
CA HIS A 415 38.95 -4.79 -3.49
C HIS A 415 39.87 -6.00 -3.66
N LYS A 416 40.22 -6.41 -4.89
CA LYS A 416 40.99 -7.63 -5.15
C LYS A 416 42.42 -7.62 -4.58
N ASP A 417 43.05 -6.45 -4.47
CA ASP A 417 44.49 -6.34 -4.14
C ASP A 417 44.77 -5.44 -2.91
N VAL A 418 43.72 -4.98 -2.19
CA VAL A 418 43.87 -3.95 -1.15
C VAL A 418 44.33 -4.51 0.19
N THR A 419 43.86 -5.69 0.61
CA THR A 419 44.31 -6.40 1.83
C THR A 419 44.02 -7.90 1.73
N THR A 420 44.70 -8.73 2.53
CA THR A 420 44.35 -10.16 2.71
C THR A 420 42.98 -10.37 3.33
N ASP A 421 42.41 -9.32 3.93
CA ASP A 421 41.26 -9.44 4.83
C ASP A 421 39.95 -9.04 4.14
N THR A 422 40.00 -8.41 2.95
CA THR A 422 38.80 -8.10 2.16
C THR A 422 38.52 -9.24 1.16
N PRO A 423 37.32 -9.85 1.18
CA PRO A 423 37.01 -10.95 0.29
C PRO A 423 36.74 -10.45 -1.12
N ARG A 424 36.71 -11.42 -2.05
CA ARG A 424 36.14 -11.20 -3.37
C ARG A 424 34.63 -11.31 -3.27
N PHE A 425 33.92 -10.19 -3.40
CA PHE A 425 32.45 -10.12 -3.31
C PHE A 425 31.77 -10.91 -4.43
N SER A 426 32.45 -11.13 -5.55
CA SER A 426 31.95 -11.97 -6.64
C SER A 426 32.06 -13.48 -6.38
N LYS A 427 32.74 -13.91 -5.29
CA LYS A 427 32.82 -15.31 -4.89
C LYS A 427 31.84 -15.56 -3.76
N TRP A 428 30.90 -16.48 -3.99
CA TRP A 428 29.88 -16.83 -3.01
C TRP A 428 30.15 -18.23 -2.44
N PRO A 429 29.98 -18.42 -1.12
CA PRO A 429 29.64 -17.40 -0.12
C PRO A 429 30.76 -16.36 0.07
N ILE A 430 30.39 -15.09 0.28
CA ILE A 430 31.35 -13.99 0.42
C ILE A 430 32.20 -14.23 1.66
N GLY A 431 33.53 -14.21 1.52
CA GLY A 431 34.44 -14.53 2.62
C GLY A 431 34.64 -16.02 2.88
N GLY A 432 34.01 -16.90 2.09
CA GLY A 432 34.29 -18.34 2.07
C GLY A 432 33.40 -19.20 2.98
N GLY A 433 32.56 -18.58 3.82
CA GLY A 433 31.62 -19.27 4.70
C GLY A 433 30.34 -18.45 4.94
N VAL A 434 29.34 -19.09 5.55
CA VAL A 434 28.03 -18.49 5.83
C VAL A 434 28.15 -17.33 6.83
N GLU A 435 28.96 -17.49 7.88
CA GLU A 435 29.13 -16.47 8.92
C GLU A 435 29.91 -15.26 8.39
N GLU A 436 30.97 -15.49 7.61
CA GLU A 436 31.69 -14.44 6.91
C GLU A 436 30.76 -13.71 5.92
N MET A 437 29.90 -14.44 5.22
CA MET A 437 28.94 -13.84 4.30
C MET A 437 27.95 -12.93 5.05
N LYS A 438 27.40 -13.34 6.20
CA LYS A 438 26.55 -12.46 7.02
C LYS A 438 27.27 -11.17 7.40
N TYR A 439 28.49 -11.29 7.91
CA TYR A 439 29.33 -10.14 8.27
C TYR A 439 29.50 -9.19 7.07
N TRP A 440 29.90 -9.71 5.92
CA TRP A 440 30.14 -8.87 4.75
C TRP A 440 28.87 -8.29 4.14
N LEU A 441 27.72 -8.97 4.25
CA LEU A 441 26.45 -8.40 3.81
C LEU A 441 25.99 -7.25 4.71
N LEU A 442 26.28 -7.29 6.01
CA LEU A 442 26.05 -6.15 6.91
C LEU A 442 26.95 -4.97 6.53
N GLU A 443 28.24 -5.22 6.28
CA GLU A 443 29.17 -4.19 5.79
C GLU A 443 28.71 -3.58 4.47
N ILE A 444 28.33 -4.42 3.48
CA ILE A 444 27.78 -3.94 2.21
C ILE A 444 26.51 -3.10 2.45
N SER A 445 25.63 -3.55 3.34
CA SER A 445 24.40 -2.83 3.65
C SER A 445 24.65 -1.43 4.20
N GLU A 446 25.63 -1.30 5.11
CA GLU A 446 26.02 0.00 5.66
C GLU A 446 26.73 0.87 4.63
N GLN A 447 27.74 0.32 3.93
CA GLN A 447 28.57 1.11 3.01
C GLN A 447 27.80 1.59 1.77
N LEU A 448 26.81 0.81 1.32
CA LEU A 448 25.92 1.18 0.23
C LEU A 448 24.66 1.92 0.70
N ASP A 449 24.47 2.10 2.01
CA ASP A 449 23.29 2.73 2.60
C ASP A 449 21.98 2.15 2.05
N LEU A 450 21.90 0.81 2.03
CA LEU A 450 20.73 0.10 1.49
C LEU A 450 19.40 0.47 2.19
N PRO A 451 19.35 0.76 3.51
CA PRO A 451 18.11 1.19 4.15
C PRO A 451 17.49 2.43 3.50
N HIS A 452 18.30 3.40 3.07
CA HIS A 452 17.84 4.65 2.45
C HIS A 452 18.03 4.66 0.92
N ASP A 453 18.10 3.49 0.29
CA ASP A 453 18.26 3.32 -1.15
C ASP A 453 19.52 4.02 -1.71
N GLY A 454 20.58 4.07 -0.92
CA GLY A 454 21.90 4.56 -1.32
C GLY A 454 22.00 6.08 -1.44
N GLN A 455 21.18 6.83 -0.69
CA GLN A 455 21.22 8.29 -0.64
C GLN A 455 22.51 8.80 0.01
N ASP A 456 22.95 8.16 1.10
CA ASP A 456 24.13 8.54 1.89
C ASP A 456 25.25 7.49 1.81
N ARG A 457 25.36 6.78 0.68
CA ARG A 457 26.35 5.72 0.48
C ARG A 457 27.79 6.24 0.60
N LYS A 458 28.63 5.45 1.28
CA LYS A 458 30.07 5.72 1.49
C LYS A 458 30.95 5.04 0.43
N MET A 459 30.41 4.03 -0.25
CA MET A 459 31.07 3.29 -1.32
C MET A 459 30.21 3.21 -2.59
N PRO A 460 30.82 3.20 -3.78
CA PRO A 460 32.21 3.59 -4.06
C PRO A 460 32.49 5.05 -3.63
N PRO A 461 33.74 5.43 -3.37
CA PRO A 461 34.07 6.80 -3.00
C PRO A 461 33.82 7.74 -4.19
N SER A 462 33.59 9.02 -3.92
CA SER A 462 33.09 10.00 -4.91
C SER A 462 33.95 10.13 -6.17
N GLU A 463 35.24 9.86 -6.07
CA GLU A 463 36.22 9.89 -7.15
C GLU A 463 36.21 8.62 -8.03
N SER A 464 35.47 7.58 -7.63
CA SER A 464 35.32 6.36 -8.39
C SER A 464 34.65 6.66 -9.75
N PRO A 465 35.19 6.12 -10.86
CA PRO A 465 34.58 6.29 -12.18
C PRO A 465 33.26 5.51 -12.32
N TRP A 466 32.91 4.68 -11.34
CA TRP A 466 31.69 3.89 -11.31
C TRP A 466 30.99 4.02 -9.97
N HIS A 467 29.66 4.17 -10.02
CA HIS A 467 28.76 4.11 -8.88
C HIS A 467 27.57 3.21 -9.25
N PRO A 468 27.06 2.38 -8.34
CA PRO A 468 25.85 1.61 -8.60
C PRO A 468 24.66 2.55 -8.83
N SER A 469 23.83 2.23 -9.82
CA SER A 469 22.57 2.95 -10.03
C SER A 469 21.57 2.66 -8.91
N LYS A 470 20.50 3.45 -8.81
CA LYS A 470 19.44 3.23 -7.82
C LYS A 470 18.82 1.84 -7.99
N GLU A 471 18.62 1.41 -9.23
CA GLU A 471 18.09 0.09 -9.57
C GLU A 471 19.04 -1.01 -9.10
N GLN A 472 20.36 -0.85 -9.27
CA GLN A 472 21.35 -1.81 -8.80
C GLN A 472 21.38 -1.91 -7.26
N ILE A 473 21.26 -0.77 -6.56
CA ILE A 473 21.12 -0.74 -5.09
C ILE A 473 19.87 -1.51 -4.65
N GLN A 474 18.75 -1.28 -5.32
CA GLN A 474 17.51 -2.00 -5.06
C GLN A 474 17.63 -3.51 -5.35
N SER A 475 18.34 -3.90 -6.41
CA SER A 475 18.63 -5.31 -6.70
C SER A 475 19.45 -5.98 -5.60
N ILE A 476 20.50 -5.32 -5.09
CA ILE A 476 21.29 -5.84 -3.97
C ILE A 476 20.42 -6.02 -2.73
N LYS A 477 19.62 -5.00 -2.39
CA LYS A 477 18.68 -5.04 -1.25
C LYS A 477 17.67 -6.19 -1.39
N ALA A 478 17.07 -6.34 -2.57
CA ALA A 478 16.12 -7.42 -2.86
C ALA A 478 16.80 -8.81 -2.75
N TRP A 479 18.01 -8.95 -3.28
CA TRP A 479 18.78 -10.19 -3.21
C TRP A 479 19.14 -10.57 -1.77
N ILE A 480 19.64 -9.62 -0.97
CA ILE A 480 19.92 -9.80 0.47
C ILE A 480 18.65 -10.24 1.20
N ASN A 481 17.52 -9.56 0.96
CA ASN A 481 16.23 -9.89 1.57
C ASN A 481 15.69 -11.27 1.17
N SER A 482 16.13 -11.80 0.03
CA SER A 482 15.80 -13.16 -0.43
C SER A 482 16.72 -14.26 0.16
N GLY A 483 17.59 -13.93 1.12
CA GLY A 483 18.58 -14.86 1.69
C GLY A 483 19.86 -14.98 0.85
N ALA A 484 20.13 -13.96 0.04
CA ALA A 484 21.30 -13.85 -0.82
C ALA A 484 21.61 -15.14 -1.60
N PRO A 485 20.65 -15.64 -2.41
CA PRO A 485 20.78 -16.91 -3.09
C PRO A 485 21.92 -16.90 -4.11
N ASP A 486 22.58 -18.04 -4.28
CA ASP A 486 23.59 -18.20 -5.32
C ASP A 486 22.97 -18.32 -6.73
N LEU A 487 23.82 -18.54 -7.75
CA LEU A 487 23.36 -18.72 -9.13
C LEU A 487 22.56 -20.01 -9.36
N ASP A 488 22.55 -20.93 -8.40
CA ASP A 488 21.71 -22.13 -8.39
C ASP A 488 20.42 -21.91 -7.57
N GLY A 489 20.22 -20.69 -7.08
CA GLY A 489 19.06 -20.29 -6.31
C GLY A 489 19.08 -20.78 -4.85
N LYS A 490 20.21 -21.33 -4.40
CA LYS A 490 20.36 -21.80 -3.03
C LYS A 490 20.66 -20.62 -2.12
N PRO A 491 19.79 -20.31 -1.12
CA PRO A 491 20.08 -19.24 -0.16
C PRO A 491 21.39 -19.53 0.56
N GLN A 492 22.26 -18.52 0.63
CA GLN A 492 23.57 -18.66 1.28
C GLN A 492 23.54 -18.23 2.74
N VAL A 493 22.54 -17.44 3.11
CA VAL A 493 22.31 -16.96 4.48
C VAL A 493 20.82 -17.01 4.78
N GLU A 494 20.46 -17.72 5.84
CA GLU A 494 19.06 -17.85 6.27
C GLU A 494 18.61 -16.63 7.07
N ASP A 495 19.53 -15.97 7.78
CA ASP A 495 19.32 -14.80 8.63
C ASP A 495 20.51 -13.82 8.46
N ILE A 496 20.23 -12.52 8.21
CA ILE A 496 21.22 -11.42 8.14
C ILE A 496 20.80 -10.36 9.15
#